data_AF-A0A9E5RVK8-F1
#
_entry.id   AF-A0A9E5RVK8-F1
#
_cell.length_a   1.000
_cell.length_b   1.000
_cell.length_c   1.000
_cell.angle_alpha   90.00
_cell.angle_beta   90.00
_cell.angle_gamma   90.00
#
_symmetry.space_group_name_H-M   'P 1'
#
loop_
_entity.id
_entity.type
_entity.pdbx_description
1 polymer ?
#
loop_
_entity_poly.entity_id
_entity_poly.type
_entity_poly.pdbx_seq_one_letter_code
_entity_poly.pdbx_strand_id
1 'polypeptide(L)'
;MEPFTIIGISLFVFLLNSYGRSVITFTAEMVQESLRYIFKGRNIAILGEKSSGKTSLIYFLQYGKPVEIKQNKVNSPEPTLGSVVVGANINLKSKGKEVSVRIPNDVSGDNDFRALWKELIKDTNPDGIIYLLDGRLNAESTKVAIASIFKDILSCYSDKVSLNGVSDIKLKAFHIFVSYSDRWATSEAIRTMKEAQVKLDYLSESDKEEHKYLKSMSIKFDVSIMNLSPNKNNWNETIRALTMFGTDLN
;
A
#
# COMPACT_ATOMS: atom_id res chain seq x y z
N MET A 1 13.67 -16.48 -20.09
CA MET A 1 12.59 -16.29 -19.09
C MET A 1 12.22 -17.67 -18.59
N GLU A 2 12.60 -17.97 -17.35
CA GLU A 2 12.58 -19.34 -16.85
C GLU A 2 11.21 -19.76 -16.27
N PRO A 3 10.74 -20.99 -16.54
CA PRO A 3 9.48 -21.54 -16.04
C PRO A 3 9.52 -21.99 -14.56
N PHE A 4 10.65 -21.81 -13.87
CA PHE A 4 10.86 -22.30 -12.50
C PHE A 4 10.12 -21.49 -11.43
N THR A 5 9.77 -20.23 -11.68
CA THR A 5 9.14 -19.35 -10.68
C THR A 5 7.68 -19.73 -10.37
N ILE A 6 6.97 -20.35 -11.32
CA ILE A 6 5.53 -20.65 -11.18
C ILE A 6 5.30 -21.98 -10.43
N ILE A 7 6.19 -22.96 -10.62
CA ILE A 7 6.08 -24.29 -9.99
C ILE A 7 6.38 -24.21 -8.48
N GLY A 8 7.34 -23.37 -8.07
CA GLY A 8 7.67 -23.14 -6.67
C GLY A 8 6.50 -22.58 -5.85
N ILE A 9 5.66 -21.73 -6.45
CA ILE A 9 4.51 -21.11 -5.77
C ILE A 9 3.40 -22.14 -5.52
N SER A 10 3.18 -23.10 -6.42
CA SER A 10 2.11 -24.11 -6.27
C SER A 10 2.41 -25.15 -5.18
N LEU A 11 3.66 -25.63 -5.11
CA LEU A 11 4.11 -26.54 -4.05
C LEU A 11 4.14 -25.83 -2.68
N PHE A 12 4.43 -24.54 -2.67
CA PHE A 12 4.42 -23.67 -1.49
C PHE A 12 3.00 -23.44 -0.93
N VAL A 13 2.00 -23.25 -1.81
CA VAL A 13 0.58 -23.18 -1.42
C VAL A 13 0.07 -24.50 -0.84
N PHE A 14 0.56 -25.64 -1.34
CA PHE A 14 0.24 -26.96 -0.78
C PHE A 14 0.81 -27.14 0.64
N LEU A 15 2.07 -26.78 0.87
CA LEU A 15 2.72 -26.89 2.19
C LEU A 15 2.11 -25.94 3.23
N LEU A 16 1.61 -24.77 2.81
CA LEU A 16 0.87 -23.82 3.63
C LEU A 16 -0.42 -24.39 4.24
N ASN A 17 -1.09 -25.31 3.54
CA ASN A 17 -2.34 -25.90 4.01
C ASN A 17 -2.14 -27.04 5.03
N SER A 18 -0.94 -27.62 5.14
CA SER A 18 -0.71 -28.83 5.92
C SER A 18 -0.10 -28.61 7.32
N TYR A 19 0.56 -27.47 7.60
CA TYR A 19 1.34 -27.29 8.85
C TYR A 19 1.20 -25.88 9.46
N GLY A 20 0.06 -25.62 10.12
CA GLY A 20 -0.47 -24.29 10.45
C GLY A 20 0.24 -23.39 11.49
N ARG A 21 1.50 -23.60 11.91
CA ARG A 21 2.23 -22.63 12.77
C ARG A 21 3.72 -22.44 12.44
N SER A 22 4.49 -23.52 12.31
CA SER A 22 5.91 -23.42 11.92
C SER A 22 6.08 -22.92 10.48
N VAL A 23 5.12 -23.23 9.59
CA VAL A 23 5.12 -22.71 8.22
C VAL A 23 4.77 -21.22 8.19
N ILE A 24 3.86 -20.73 9.04
CA ILE A 24 3.49 -19.29 9.08
C ILE A 24 4.69 -18.41 9.41
N THR A 25 5.55 -18.85 10.32
CA THR A 25 6.74 -18.07 10.72
C THR A 25 7.79 -18.07 9.59
N PHE A 26 8.00 -19.23 8.95
CA PHE A 26 8.91 -19.37 7.81
C PHE A 26 8.43 -18.58 6.57
N THR A 27 7.13 -18.60 6.27
CA THR A 27 6.58 -17.85 5.14
C THR A 27 6.56 -16.35 5.39
N ALA A 28 6.33 -15.90 6.63
CA ALA A 28 6.43 -14.50 6.98
C ALA A 28 7.85 -13.95 6.75
N GLU A 29 8.90 -14.69 7.13
CA GLU A 29 10.29 -14.30 6.86
C GLU A 29 10.58 -14.21 5.35
N MET A 30 10.16 -15.20 4.56
CA MET A 30 10.37 -15.18 3.11
C MET A 30 9.63 -14.02 2.41
N VAL A 31 8.38 -13.77 2.81
CA VAL A 31 7.58 -12.66 2.27
C VAL A 31 8.23 -11.34 2.64
N GLN A 32 8.66 -11.18 3.90
CA GLN A 32 9.34 -9.98 4.36
C GLN A 32 10.65 -9.73 3.58
N GLU A 33 11.50 -10.74 3.39
CA GLU A 33 12.73 -10.60 2.61
C GLU A 33 12.45 -10.22 1.15
N SER A 34 11.43 -10.83 0.54
CA SER A 34 11.02 -10.49 -0.84
C SER A 34 10.56 -9.04 -0.94
N LEU A 35 9.69 -8.60 -0.03
CA LEU A 35 9.18 -7.23 -0.01
C LEU A 35 10.28 -6.21 0.30
N ARG A 36 11.21 -6.55 1.21
CA ARG A 36 12.39 -5.71 1.50
C ARG A 36 13.26 -5.52 0.27
N TYR A 37 13.47 -6.58 -0.51
CA TYR A 37 14.23 -6.49 -1.75
C TYR A 37 13.53 -5.57 -2.76
N ILE A 38 12.22 -5.76 -2.96
CA ILE A 38 11.39 -4.98 -3.89
C ILE A 38 11.41 -3.48 -3.54
N PHE A 39 11.30 -3.13 -2.27
CA PHE A 39 11.19 -1.75 -1.81
C PHE A 39 12.52 -1.12 -1.36
N LYS A 40 13.64 -1.81 -1.58
CA LYS A 40 14.96 -1.34 -1.13
C LYS A 40 15.30 0.02 -1.74
N GLY A 41 15.55 1.00 -0.88
CA GLY A 41 15.93 2.36 -1.30
C GLY A 41 14.80 3.16 -1.94
N ARG A 42 13.55 2.69 -1.84
CA ARG A 42 12.36 3.40 -2.31
C ARG A 42 11.68 4.12 -1.15
N ASN A 43 11.08 5.26 -1.47
CA ASN A 43 10.29 6.04 -0.55
C ASN A 43 8.80 5.90 -0.82
N ILE A 44 8.02 5.34 0.10
CA ILE A 44 6.62 4.96 -0.18
C ILE A 44 5.69 5.60 0.84
N ALA A 45 4.74 6.44 0.39
CA ALA A 45 3.68 6.89 1.28
C ALA A 45 2.55 5.86 1.34
N ILE A 46 2.08 5.52 2.54
CA ILE A 46 0.87 4.71 2.74
C ILE A 46 -0.19 5.61 3.34
N LEU A 47 -1.19 5.95 2.53
CA LEU A 47 -2.27 6.88 2.85
C LEU A 47 -3.61 6.15 2.87
N GLY A 48 -4.66 6.81 3.35
CA GLY A 48 -5.99 6.23 3.39
C GLY A 48 -6.81 6.71 4.59
N GLU A 49 -8.11 6.46 4.53
CA GLU A 49 -9.05 6.89 5.57
C GLU A 49 -8.81 6.20 6.91
N LYS A 50 -9.42 6.74 7.97
CA LYS A 50 -9.40 6.11 9.29
C LYS A 50 -9.91 4.67 9.20
N SER A 51 -9.21 3.77 9.87
CA SER A 51 -9.57 2.35 9.94
C SER A 51 -9.66 1.65 8.56
N SER A 52 -8.89 2.08 7.57
CA SER A 52 -8.78 1.40 6.25
C SER A 52 -7.78 0.23 6.21
N GLY A 53 -7.18 -0.15 7.35
CA GLY A 53 -6.21 -1.24 7.43
C GLY A 53 -4.74 -0.83 7.23
N LYS A 54 -4.42 0.48 7.26
CA LYS A 54 -3.04 0.99 7.09
C LYS A 54 -2.05 0.34 8.05
N THR A 55 -2.38 0.30 9.34
CA THR A 55 -1.54 -0.31 10.37
C THR A 55 -1.28 -1.80 10.09
N SER A 56 -2.30 -2.54 9.66
CA SER A 56 -2.15 -3.95 9.28
C SER A 56 -1.25 -4.13 8.06
N LEU A 57 -1.32 -3.24 7.07
CA LEU A 57 -0.42 -3.29 5.90
C LEU A 57 1.03 -3.02 6.33
N ILE A 58 1.23 -2.08 7.23
CA ILE A 58 2.56 -1.75 7.74
C ILE A 58 3.14 -2.91 8.53
N TYR A 59 2.35 -3.54 9.39
CA TYR A 59 2.74 -4.77 10.07
C TYR A 59 3.09 -5.87 9.06
N PHE A 60 2.31 -6.00 7.97
CA PHE A 60 2.59 -6.97 6.92
C PHE A 60 3.94 -6.71 6.23
N LEU A 61 4.24 -5.46 5.88
CA LEU A 61 5.54 -5.07 5.32
C LEU A 61 6.70 -5.28 6.31
N GLN A 62 6.47 -4.98 7.59
CA GLN A 62 7.51 -5.04 8.63
C GLN A 62 7.78 -6.44 9.13
N TYR A 63 6.79 -7.33 9.17
CA TYR A 63 6.89 -8.62 9.86
C TYR A 63 6.42 -9.80 9.00
N GLY A 64 6.02 -9.57 7.75
CA GLY A 64 5.44 -10.59 6.86
C GLY A 64 4.05 -11.07 7.27
N LYS A 65 3.43 -10.43 8.28
CA LYS A 65 2.10 -10.77 8.80
C LYS A 65 1.33 -9.52 9.23
N PRO A 66 -0.01 -9.44 9.03
CA PRO A 66 -0.78 -8.22 9.29
C PRO A 66 -1.26 -8.09 10.74
N VAL A 67 -0.69 -8.88 11.66
CA VAL A 67 -1.19 -9.10 13.02
C VAL A 67 -0.07 -9.09 14.04
N GLU A 68 -0.43 -8.71 15.26
CA GLU A 68 0.45 -8.82 16.42
C GLU A 68 0.20 -10.15 17.14
N ILE A 69 1.27 -10.84 17.53
CA ILE A 69 1.18 -12.07 18.34
C ILE A 69 1.69 -11.75 19.73
N LYS A 70 0.78 -11.59 20.70
CA LYS A 70 1.08 -11.34 22.12
C LYS A 70 0.52 -12.47 22.96
N GLN A 71 1.32 -13.05 23.85
CA GLN A 71 0.89 -14.11 24.79
C GLN A 71 0.12 -15.26 24.12
N ASN A 72 0.60 -15.75 22.96
CA ASN A 72 -0.06 -16.79 22.16
C ASN A 72 -1.45 -16.44 21.60
N LYS A 73 -1.87 -15.17 21.64
CA LYS A 73 -3.09 -14.67 21.01
C LYS A 73 -2.75 -13.86 19.77
N VAL A 74 -3.55 -14.04 18.71
CA VAL A 74 -3.50 -13.23 17.50
C VAL A 74 -4.40 -12.02 17.72
N ASN A 75 -3.80 -10.84 17.76
CA ASN A 75 -4.51 -9.59 17.94
C ASN A 75 -4.37 -8.73 16.67
N SER A 76 -5.43 -7.99 16.35
CA SER A 76 -5.28 -6.87 15.43
C SER A 76 -4.27 -5.89 16.02
N PRO A 77 -3.35 -5.33 15.21
CA PRO A 77 -2.43 -4.33 15.73
C PRO A 77 -3.25 -3.13 16.23
N GLU A 78 -2.80 -2.55 17.34
CA GLU A 78 -3.43 -1.33 17.86
C GLU A 78 -3.42 -0.25 16.78
N PRO A 79 -4.54 0.47 16.56
CA PRO A 79 -4.58 1.56 15.60
C PRO A 79 -3.46 2.54 15.95
N THR A 80 -2.49 2.66 15.08
CA THR A 80 -1.51 3.73 15.18
C THR A 80 -2.23 5.04 14.92
N LEU A 81 -2.09 6.02 15.82
CA LEU A 81 -2.74 7.34 15.71
C LEU A 81 -2.44 8.03 14.36
N GLY A 82 -1.34 7.66 13.72
CA GLY A 82 -1.29 7.47 12.28
C GLY A 82 0.00 6.76 11.87
N SER A 83 0.17 6.53 10.57
CA SER A 83 1.27 5.69 10.11
C SER A 83 1.56 5.87 8.63
N VAL A 84 2.82 6.16 8.31
CA VAL A 84 3.40 6.20 6.96
C VAL A 84 4.80 5.56 7.03
N VAL A 85 5.25 4.95 5.94
CA VAL A 85 6.49 4.18 5.82
C VAL A 85 7.51 4.93 4.94
N VAL A 86 8.28 5.90 5.45
CA VAL A 86 9.21 6.70 4.61
C VAL A 86 10.59 6.93 5.21
N GLY A 87 11.68 6.52 4.55
CA GLY A 87 12.82 7.45 4.48
C GLY A 87 13.73 7.83 5.70
N ALA A 88 14.02 7.02 6.76
CA ALA A 88 14.89 7.16 8.00
C ALA A 88 15.24 5.84 8.78
N ASN A 89 16.45 5.24 8.77
CA ASN A 89 16.82 3.86 9.26
C ASN A 89 16.02 3.19 10.40
N ILE A 90 15.39 2.04 10.12
CA ILE A 90 14.97 1.01 11.05
C ILE A 90 16.05 -0.08 11.05
N ASN A 91 16.68 -0.27 12.21
CA ASN A 91 17.60 -1.38 12.45
C ASN A 91 16.79 -2.67 12.62
N LEU A 92 16.56 -3.39 11.53
CA LEU A 92 15.93 -4.70 11.58
C LEU A 92 17.00 -5.76 11.86
N LYS A 93 17.03 -6.29 13.09
CA LYS A 93 17.89 -7.43 13.44
C LYS A 93 17.36 -8.71 12.79
N SER A 94 18.01 -9.16 11.72
CA SER A 94 17.91 -10.54 11.24
C SER A 94 19.32 -11.08 10.97
N LYS A 95 19.67 -12.19 11.62
CA LYS A 95 20.91 -12.97 11.38
C LYS A 95 22.23 -12.17 11.37
N GLY A 96 22.35 -11.15 12.22
CA GLY A 96 23.63 -10.45 12.46
C GLY A 96 24.11 -9.49 11.36
N LYS A 97 23.28 -9.18 10.35
CA LYS A 97 23.56 -8.13 9.37
C LYS A 97 22.55 -7.00 9.50
N GLU A 98 23.04 -5.77 9.67
CA GLU A 98 22.23 -4.56 9.62
C GLU A 98 21.97 -4.18 8.16
N VAL A 99 20.70 -4.09 7.78
CA VAL A 99 20.27 -3.50 6.50
C VAL A 99 19.44 -2.26 6.84
N SER A 100 19.92 -1.10 6.41
CA SER A 100 19.27 0.20 6.58
C SER A 100 18.00 0.27 5.72
N VAL A 101 16.83 0.36 6.37
CA VAL A 101 15.53 0.62 5.72
C VAL A 101 14.93 1.85 6.36
N ARG A 102 14.64 2.86 5.57
CA ARG A 102 14.38 4.20 6.07
C ARG A 102 12.82 4.34 6.36
N ILE A 103 12.31 4.78 7.56
CA ILE A 103 10.89 5.21 7.93
C ILE A 103 10.82 6.34 9.03
N PRO A 104 10.37 7.61 8.80
CA PRO A 104 9.15 8.21 9.40
C PRO A 104 8.42 9.36 8.62
N ASN A 105 7.08 9.47 8.78
CA ASN A 105 6.32 10.71 9.07
C ASN A 105 4.79 10.42 9.16
N ASP A 106 4.20 10.61 10.34
CA ASP A 106 2.80 10.27 10.69
C ASP A 106 1.76 11.23 10.08
N VAL A 107 0.67 10.71 9.49
CA VAL A 107 -0.57 11.48 9.33
C VAL A 107 -1.80 10.62 9.61
N SER A 108 -2.68 11.11 10.49
CA SER A 108 -3.97 10.50 10.78
C SER A 108 -4.87 10.46 9.53
N GLY A 109 -5.69 9.41 9.41
CA GLY A 109 -6.73 9.31 8.37
C GLY A 109 -8.03 10.05 8.73
N ASP A 110 -8.07 10.72 9.88
CA ASP A 110 -9.18 11.60 10.26
C ASP A 110 -9.20 12.84 9.34
N ASN A 111 -10.40 13.29 8.97
CA ASN A 111 -10.59 14.37 8.00
C ASN A 111 -9.87 15.66 8.40
N ASP A 112 -9.81 15.94 9.70
CA ASP A 112 -9.15 17.13 10.26
C ASP A 112 -7.63 17.13 10.06
N PHE A 113 -7.04 15.96 9.83
CA PHE A 113 -5.60 15.78 9.65
C PHE A 113 -5.19 15.52 8.20
N ARG A 114 -6.14 15.43 7.26
CA ARG A 114 -5.83 15.25 5.83
C ARG A 114 -5.00 16.38 5.25
N ALA A 115 -5.08 17.59 5.82
CA ALA A 115 -4.22 18.72 5.44
C ALA A 115 -2.72 18.37 5.56
N LEU A 116 -2.36 17.53 6.53
CA LEU A 116 -0.98 17.09 6.75
C LEU A 116 -0.49 16.11 5.66
N TRP A 117 -1.36 15.51 4.85
CA TRP A 117 -0.92 14.68 3.72
C TRP A 117 -0.12 15.49 2.71
N LYS A 118 -0.50 16.75 2.50
CA LYS A 118 0.21 17.63 1.56
C LYS A 118 1.63 17.93 2.05
N GLU A 119 1.76 18.24 3.33
CA GLU A 119 3.04 18.48 3.99
C GLU A 119 3.91 17.23 3.98
N LEU A 120 3.34 16.08 4.32
CA LEU A 120 4.00 14.79 4.22
C LEU A 120 4.52 14.52 2.81
N ILE A 121 3.67 14.64 1.78
CA ILE A 121 4.07 14.40 0.39
C ILE A 121 5.20 15.36 -0.01
N LYS A 122 5.12 16.63 0.39
CA LYS A 122 6.14 17.64 0.13
C LYS A 122 7.47 17.29 0.77
N ASP A 123 7.45 16.95 2.06
CA ASP A 123 8.65 16.70 2.85
C ASP A 123 9.32 15.38 2.48
N THR A 124 8.51 14.40 2.09
CA THR A 124 8.99 13.06 1.77
C THR A 124 9.37 12.89 0.31
N ASN A 125 8.69 13.58 -0.61
CA ASN A 125 8.81 13.38 -2.06
C ASN A 125 8.84 11.89 -2.44
N PRO A 126 7.74 11.15 -2.19
CA PRO A 126 7.72 9.70 -2.29
C PRO A 126 7.90 9.23 -3.74
N ASP A 127 8.62 8.11 -3.93
CA ASP A 127 8.71 7.39 -5.21
C ASP A 127 7.37 6.72 -5.56
N GLY A 128 6.56 6.37 -4.56
CA GLY A 128 5.22 5.85 -4.78
C GLY A 128 4.26 6.07 -3.63
N ILE A 129 2.97 6.00 -3.93
CA ILE A 129 1.90 6.12 -2.96
C ILE A 129 0.99 4.90 -3.06
N ILE A 130 0.71 4.28 -1.91
CA ILE A 130 -0.34 3.30 -1.73
C ILE A 130 -1.48 3.99 -0.98
N TYR A 131 -2.66 4.09 -1.58
CA TYR A 131 -3.86 4.58 -0.91
C TYR A 131 -4.78 3.42 -0.52
N LEU A 132 -5.08 3.28 0.78
CA LEU A 132 -6.00 2.26 1.27
C LEU A 132 -7.43 2.78 1.28
N LEU A 133 -8.26 2.19 0.42
CA LEU A 133 -9.69 2.43 0.34
C LEU A 133 -10.45 1.33 1.09
N ASP A 134 -11.46 1.71 1.86
CA ASP A 134 -12.32 0.73 2.55
C ASP A 134 -13.29 0.10 1.55
N GLY A 135 -13.17 -1.21 1.34
CA GLY A 135 -14.04 -1.97 0.42
C GLY A 135 -15.48 -2.17 0.94
N ARG A 136 -15.78 -1.73 2.17
CA ARG A 136 -17.12 -1.81 2.78
C ARG A 136 -18.00 -0.60 2.45
N LEU A 137 -17.44 0.42 1.79
CA LEU A 137 -18.17 1.64 1.47
C LEU A 137 -19.32 1.36 0.48
N ASN A 138 -20.45 2.04 0.70
CA ASN A 138 -21.53 2.07 -0.29
C ASN A 138 -21.10 2.89 -1.53
N ALA A 139 -21.96 2.93 -2.56
CA ALA A 139 -21.64 3.61 -3.82
C ALA A 139 -21.35 5.10 -3.66
N GLU A 140 -22.16 5.79 -2.87
CA GLU A 140 -22.01 7.23 -2.70
C GLU A 140 -20.73 7.56 -1.92
N SER A 141 -20.50 6.86 -0.81
CA SER A 141 -19.28 7.02 -0.01
C SER A 141 -18.03 6.63 -0.80
N THR A 142 -18.09 5.63 -1.66
CA THR A 142 -16.98 5.25 -2.55
C THR A 142 -16.62 6.38 -3.50
N LYS A 143 -17.62 7.00 -4.16
CA LYS A 143 -17.39 8.15 -5.05
C LYS A 143 -16.75 9.32 -4.31
N VAL A 144 -17.24 9.64 -3.12
CA VAL A 144 -16.69 10.71 -2.27
C VAL A 144 -15.24 10.41 -1.88
N ALA A 145 -14.97 9.18 -1.43
CA ALA A 145 -13.62 8.77 -1.04
C ALA A 145 -12.65 8.85 -2.23
N ILE A 146 -13.02 8.35 -3.41
CA ILE A 146 -12.19 8.43 -4.62
C ILE A 146 -11.99 9.89 -5.05
N ALA A 147 -13.03 10.72 -5.02
CA ALA A 147 -12.89 12.15 -5.36
C ALA A 147 -11.93 12.87 -4.40
N SER A 148 -11.95 12.51 -3.11
CA SER A 148 -11.05 13.08 -2.12
C SER A 148 -9.59 12.72 -2.34
N ILE A 149 -9.27 11.52 -2.84
CA ILE A 149 -7.91 11.12 -3.21
C ILE A 149 -7.29 12.15 -4.17
N PHE A 150 -8.03 12.54 -5.20
CA PHE A 150 -7.53 13.49 -6.19
C PHE A 150 -7.29 14.87 -5.57
N LYS A 151 -8.29 15.38 -4.85
CA LYS A 151 -8.23 16.70 -4.22
C LYS A 151 -7.10 16.80 -3.18
N ASP A 152 -6.91 15.75 -2.40
CA ASP A 152 -6.04 15.81 -1.21
C ASP A 152 -4.60 15.36 -1.54
N ILE A 153 -4.41 14.46 -2.51
CA ILE A 153 -3.11 13.84 -2.82
C ILE A 153 -2.59 14.28 -4.19
N LEU A 154 -3.34 14.02 -5.27
CA LEU A 154 -2.83 14.24 -6.63
C LEU A 154 -2.68 15.73 -6.97
N SER A 155 -3.52 16.60 -6.39
CA SER A 155 -3.37 18.06 -6.50
C SER A 155 -2.02 18.58 -5.95
N CYS A 156 -1.35 17.83 -5.07
CA CYS A 156 -0.01 18.21 -4.60
C CYS A 156 1.03 18.23 -5.72
N TYR A 157 0.72 17.59 -6.85
CA TYR A 157 1.59 17.48 -8.02
C TYR A 157 1.10 18.33 -9.20
N SER A 158 -0.06 19.00 -9.09
CA SER A 158 -0.59 19.88 -10.15
C SER A 158 0.19 21.18 -10.28
N ASP A 159 0.66 21.69 -9.14
CA ASP A 159 1.38 22.94 -9.08
C ASP A 159 2.84 22.69 -9.50
N LYS A 160 3.10 22.73 -10.82
CA LYS A 160 4.46 22.73 -11.41
C LYS A 160 5.35 23.90 -10.94
N VAL A 161 4.88 24.69 -9.97
CA VAL A 161 5.55 25.87 -9.45
C VAL A 161 5.61 25.72 -7.93
N SER A 162 6.78 25.30 -7.46
CA SER A 162 7.27 25.63 -6.12
C SER A 162 6.69 24.85 -4.94
N LEU A 163 6.87 23.53 -4.92
CA LEU A 163 7.26 22.89 -3.65
C LEU A 163 8.68 23.37 -3.29
N ASN A 164 8.83 24.62 -2.85
CA ASN A 164 10.09 25.22 -2.34
C ASN A 164 11.38 24.86 -3.12
N GLY A 165 11.36 24.90 -4.46
CA GLY A 165 12.56 24.61 -5.27
C GLY A 165 12.91 23.12 -5.45
N VAL A 166 12.02 22.19 -5.07
CA VAL A 166 12.15 20.78 -5.46
C VAL A 166 11.73 20.66 -6.92
N SER A 167 12.70 20.76 -7.83
CA SER A 167 12.51 20.63 -9.29
C SER A 167 12.09 19.22 -9.72
N ASP A 168 12.27 18.22 -8.84
CA ASP A 168 12.22 16.82 -9.22
C ASP A 168 11.09 16.10 -8.46
N ILE A 169 9.90 16.12 -9.06
CA ILE A 169 8.78 15.28 -8.65
C ILE A 169 9.16 13.82 -8.94
N LYS A 170 9.27 12.99 -7.90
CA LYS A 170 9.74 11.60 -8.01
C LYS A 170 8.65 10.55 -8.06
N LEU A 171 7.38 10.96 -8.00
CA LEU A 171 6.27 10.01 -7.95
C LEU A 171 6.22 9.16 -9.23
N LYS A 172 6.47 7.86 -9.11
CA LYS A 172 6.43 6.88 -10.19
C LYS A 172 5.15 6.05 -10.20
N ALA A 173 4.62 5.71 -9.03
CA ALA A 173 3.47 4.83 -8.90
C ALA A 173 2.45 5.34 -7.89
N PHE A 174 1.17 5.30 -8.24
CA PHE A 174 0.05 5.58 -7.36
C PHE A 174 -0.96 4.42 -7.43
N HIS A 175 -1.00 3.59 -6.40
CA HIS A 175 -1.87 2.42 -6.36
C HIS A 175 -2.96 2.58 -5.31
N ILE A 176 -4.19 2.20 -5.64
CA ILE A 176 -5.29 2.11 -4.68
C ILE A 176 -5.46 0.66 -4.26
N PHE A 177 -5.31 0.38 -2.98
CA PHE A 177 -5.58 -0.93 -2.42
C PHE A 177 -6.94 -0.95 -1.72
N VAL A 178 -7.86 -1.79 -2.19
CA VAL A 178 -9.19 -1.96 -1.63
C VAL A 178 -9.14 -3.02 -0.54
N SER A 179 -9.32 -2.57 0.71
CA SER A 179 -9.24 -3.38 1.94
C SER A 179 -10.57 -4.07 2.29
N TYR A 180 -10.53 -4.99 3.26
CA TYR A 180 -11.69 -5.71 3.83
C TYR A 180 -12.49 -6.60 2.86
N SER A 181 -11.83 -7.16 1.83
CA SER A 181 -12.46 -8.05 0.86
C SER A 181 -12.88 -9.43 1.41
N ASP A 182 -12.47 -9.80 2.62
CA ASP A 182 -12.81 -11.09 3.26
C ASP A 182 -14.15 -11.10 3.99
N ARG A 183 -14.57 -9.97 4.57
CA ARG A 183 -15.68 -9.95 5.55
C ARG A 183 -17.04 -9.61 4.93
N TRP A 184 -17.02 -9.02 3.75
CA TRP A 184 -18.21 -8.52 3.07
C TRP A 184 -18.17 -9.01 1.63
N ALA A 185 -19.33 -9.41 1.12
CA ALA A 185 -19.47 -10.09 -0.16
C ALA A 185 -18.55 -9.48 -1.23
N THR A 186 -17.82 -10.34 -1.93
CA THR A 186 -16.86 -9.98 -2.98
C THR A 186 -17.42 -8.93 -3.95
N SER A 187 -18.73 -8.87 -4.14
CA SER A 187 -19.44 -7.86 -4.94
C SER A 187 -19.11 -6.40 -4.59
N GLU A 188 -19.08 -6.01 -3.32
CA GLU A 188 -18.94 -4.62 -2.91
C GLU A 188 -17.51 -4.15 -3.08
N ALA A 189 -16.54 -4.94 -2.60
CA ALA A 189 -15.12 -4.66 -2.81
C ALA A 189 -14.74 -4.67 -4.30
N ILE A 190 -15.29 -5.59 -5.09
CA ILE A 190 -15.10 -5.62 -6.56
C ILE A 190 -15.73 -4.40 -7.22
N ARG A 191 -16.92 -3.98 -6.78
CA ARG A 191 -17.57 -2.77 -7.29
C ARG A 191 -16.74 -1.53 -6.98
N THR A 192 -16.30 -1.37 -5.73
CA THR A 192 -15.43 -0.27 -5.31
C THR A 192 -14.11 -0.27 -6.09
N MET A 193 -13.50 -1.43 -6.32
CA MET A 193 -12.30 -1.57 -7.17
C MET A 193 -12.57 -1.09 -8.60
N LYS A 194 -13.67 -1.55 -9.23
CA LYS A 194 -14.04 -1.13 -10.59
C LYS A 194 -14.31 0.37 -10.68
N GLU A 195 -15.02 0.94 -9.71
CA GLU A 195 -15.30 2.38 -9.65
C GLU A 195 -14.00 3.20 -9.50
N ALA A 196 -13.09 2.74 -8.64
CA ALA A 196 -11.76 3.36 -8.48
C ALA A 196 -10.92 3.25 -9.77
N GLN A 197 -10.94 2.09 -10.43
CA GLN A 197 -10.19 1.87 -11.67
C GLN A 197 -10.68 2.79 -12.78
N VAL A 198 -12.00 2.84 -13.03
CA VAL A 198 -12.59 3.73 -14.06
C VAL A 198 -12.20 5.19 -13.81
N LYS A 199 -12.14 5.61 -12.54
CA LYS A 199 -11.75 6.97 -12.22
C LYS A 199 -10.26 7.23 -12.43
N LEU A 200 -9.39 6.28 -12.07
CA LEU A 200 -7.95 6.39 -12.35
C LEU A 200 -7.66 6.37 -13.85
N ASP A 201 -8.31 5.50 -14.61
CA ASP A 201 -8.19 5.43 -16.08
C ASP A 201 -8.56 6.78 -16.69
N TYR A 202 -9.74 7.31 -16.31
CA TYR A 202 -10.16 8.65 -16.73
C TYR A 202 -9.11 9.72 -16.41
N LEU A 203 -8.49 9.70 -15.22
CA LEU A 203 -7.48 10.69 -14.85
C LEU A 203 -6.19 10.53 -15.66
N SER A 204 -5.78 9.30 -15.93
CA SER A 204 -4.57 9.01 -16.71
C SER A 204 -4.72 9.38 -18.19
N GLU A 205 -5.95 9.30 -18.71
CA GLU A 205 -6.27 9.53 -20.13
C GLU A 205 -6.84 10.94 -20.41
N SER A 206 -7.36 11.64 -19.38
CA SER A 206 -8.05 12.92 -19.56
C SER A 206 -7.12 14.01 -20.11
N ASP A 207 -7.53 14.62 -21.22
CA ASP A 207 -6.86 15.79 -21.81
C ASP A 207 -7.27 17.13 -21.17
N LYS A 208 -8.04 17.09 -20.08
CA LYS A 208 -8.37 18.31 -19.33
C LYS A 208 -7.09 18.95 -18.78
N GLU A 209 -6.98 20.27 -18.87
CA GLU A 209 -5.80 21.03 -18.40
C GLU A 209 -5.40 20.68 -16.97
N GLU A 210 -6.40 20.53 -16.09
CA GLU A 210 -6.22 20.12 -14.69
C GLU A 210 -5.65 18.71 -14.50
N HIS A 211 -5.51 17.88 -15.53
CA HIS A 211 -4.93 16.53 -15.45
C HIS A 211 -3.72 16.32 -16.36
N LYS A 212 -3.43 17.27 -17.26
CA LYS A 212 -2.29 17.17 -18.20
C LYS A 212 -0.96 16.95 -17.50
N TYR A 213 -0.80 17.43 -16.26
CA TYR A 213 0.42 17.23 -15.49
C TYR A 213 0.64 15.75 -15.14
N LEU A 214 -0.41 15.00 -14.77
CA LEU A 214 -0.31 13.57 -14.43
C LEU A 214 0.19 12.75 -15.62
N LYS A 215 -0.36 13.04 -16.81
CA LYS A 215 0.07 12.43 -18.08
C LYS A 215 1.54 12.74 -18.39
N SER A 216 2.00 13.96 -18.11
CA SER A 216 3.40 14.35 -18.31
C SER A 216 4.39 13.68 -17.33
N MET A 217 3.91 13.21 -16.17
CA MET A 217 4.74 12.57 -15.14
C MET A 217 4.92 11.06 -15.35
N SER A 218 4.22 10.45 -16.32
CA SER A 218 4.28 9.00 -16.58
C SER A 218 3.99 8.13 -15.33
N ILE A 219 3.17 8.62 -14.40
CA ILE A 219 2.80 7.90 -13.18
C ILE A 219 2.02 6.62 -13.55
N LYS A 220 2.40 5.50 -12.96
CA LYS A 220 1.67 4.23 -13.05
C LYS A 220 0.52 4.22 -12.05
N PHE A 221 -0.68 4.00 -12.55
CA PHE A 221 -1.90 3.92 -11.75
C PHE A 221 -2.41 2.47 -11.77
N ASP A 222 -2.81 1.96 -10.61
CA ASP A 222 -3.45 0.65 -10.53
C ASP A 222 -4.38 0.56 -9.31
N VAL A 223 -5.33 -0.38 -9.36
CA VAL A 223 -6.23 -0.70 -8.26
C VAL A 223 -6.17 -2.21 -7.99
N SER A 224 -5.86 -2.57 -6.75
CA SER A 224 -5.79 -3.96 -6.33
C SER A 224 -6.68 -4.23 -5.13
N ILE A 225 -7.33 -5.40 -5.11
CA ILE A 225 -7.97 -5.90 -3.89
C ILE A 225 -6.89 -6.50 -3.00
N MET A 226 -6.97 -6.21 -1.71
CA MET A 226 -6.08 -6.76 -0.70
C MET A 226 -6.85 -7.47 0.41
N ASN A 227 -6.15 -8.38 1.07
CA ASN A 227 -6.67 -9.06 2.23
C ASN A 227 -5.63 -9.07 3.35
N LEU A 228 -5.95 -8.41 4.45
CA LEU A 228 -5.08 -8.31 5.63
C LEU A 228 -5.75 -8.92 6.87
N SER A 229 -6.74 -9.79 6.66
CA SER A 229 -7.50 -10.37 7.76
C SER A 229 -6.63 -11.22 8.68
N PRO A 230 -6.77 -11.08 10.02
CA PRO A 230 -6.11 -11.94 10.98
C PRO A 230 -6.59 -13.40 10.91
N ASN A 231 -7.79 -13.62 10.36
CA ASN A 231 -8.45 -14.93 10.34
C ASN A 231 -8.13 -15.75 9.08
N LYS A 232 -7.35 -15.18 8.15
CA LYS A 232 -6.88 -15.90 6.96
C LYS A 232 -5.43 -16.32 7.14
N ASN A 233 -5.13 -17.55 6.71
CA ASN A 233 -3.77 -18.10 6.72
C ASN A 233 -3.01 -17.81 5.41
N ASN A 234 -3.59 -17.01 4.51
CA ASN A 234 -3.04 -16.73 3.19
C ASN A 234 -3.32 -15.27 2.79
N TRP A 235 -2.26 -14.54 2.45
CA TRP A 235 -2.27 -13.13 2.04
C TRP A 235 -1.76 -12.94 0.60
N ASN A 236 -1.93 -13.93 -0.27
CA ASN A 236 -1.45 -13.94 -1.66
C ASN A 236 -1.91 -12.71 -2.46
N GLU A 237 -3.14 -12.25 -2.27
CA GLU A 237 -3.66 -11.05 -2.95
C GLU A 237 -2.85 -9.80 -2.57
N THR A 238 -2.55 -9.64 -1.28
CA THR A 238 -1.71 -8.56 -0.76
C THR A 238 -0.28 -8.66 -1.27
N ILE A 239 0.31 -9.85 -1.30
CA ILE A 239 1.65 -10.08 -1.83
C ILE A 239 1.70 -9.72 -3.32
N ARG A 240 0.72 -10.15 -4.10
CA ARG A 240 0.60 -9.83 -5.53
C ARG A 240 0.46 -8.32 -5.74
N ALA A 241 -0.43 -7.66 -5.01
CA ALA A 241 -0.64 -6.21 -5.09
C ALA A 241 0.66 -5.44 -4.79
N LEU A 242 1.37 -5.80 -3.71
CA LEU A 242 2.64 -5.20 -3.35
C LEU A 242 3.76 -5.46 -4.35
N THR A 243 3.80 -6.66 -4.93
CA THR A 243 4.79 -7.02 -5.96
C THR A 243 4.58 -6.20 -7.24
N MET A 244 3.32 -6.02 -7.64
CA MET A 244 2.96 -5.20 -8.78
C MET A 244 3.31 -3.73 -8.55
N PHE A 245 2.91 -3.18 -7.39
CA PHE A 245 3.31 -1.82 -6.98
C PHE A 245 4.82 -1.64 -7.00
N GLY A 246 5.57 -2.59 -6.43
CA GLY A 246 7.01 -2.54 -6.43
C GLY A 246 7.66 -2.68 -7.81
N THR A 247 7.00 -3.34 -8.75
CA THR A 247 7.44 -3.41 -10.14
C THR A 247 7.31 -2.05 -10.82
N ASP A 248 6.19 -1.36 -10.59
CA ASP A 248 5.91 -0.03 -11.14
C ASP A 248 6.82 1.09 -10.58
N LEU A 249 7.47 0.86 -9.44
CA LEU A 249 8.46 1.77 -8.86
C LEU A 249 9.83 1.73 -9.56
N ASN A 250 10.08 0.76 -10.44
CA ASN A 250 11.37 0.61 -11.11
C ASN A 250 11.39 1.38 -12.42
#